data_AF-A0A4Y2KTF6-F1
#
_entry.id   AF-A0A4Y2KTF6-F1
#
_cell.length_a   1.000
_cell.length_b   1.000
_cell.length_c   1.000
_cell.angle_alpha   90.00
_cell.angle_beta   90.00
_cell.angle_gamma   90.00
#
_symmetry.space_group_name_H-M   'P 1'
#
loop_
_entity.id
_entity.type
_entity.pdbx_description
1 polymer ?
#
loop_
_entity_poly.entity_id
_entity_poly.type
_entity_poly.pdbx_seq_one_letter_code
_entity_poly.pdbx_strand_id
1 'polypeptide(L)'
;MKQGYFFMYMPLEPQLKLKFQYQNLMQNIKKYKRIFEEPSSSYRDILYGEAYAKIKNLKYSDNISLQFNIDGIPMYRKSNYQIWPIQCMINELPPNERKDHILMCGLWIGPHKPNMNVFLKPFVTELSNLSRSGFKWIDATNSKQIVTKVFPIICSSDAPDRAAIHNFIQYNGKYGCGFCQHSGERVERGKGFCRIYPLQQPLPEIRSFEQCVNFAEEASLTGKAVHGVKGPTELMKLYRNFDLVQSFVPDYMHAVLLGEKGHLCLLNDFALYIKEFESLEARLADAPDIDIFVCSVGPLDGCFEVFLHFCLKRSVDWAELGLPGYSDDSFVMAQKALTVSSLTHSTGNRKYLTNIFASQTASQIARKFAASLILT
;
A
#
# COMPACT_ATOMS: atom_id res chain seq x y z
N MET A 1 5.94 22.22 22.48
CA MET A 1 5.42 23.03 21.36
C MET A 1 3.96 23.38 21.64
N LYS A 2 3.64 24.65 21.91
CA LYS A 2 2.25 25.11 22.11
C LYS A 2 1.57 25.19 20.74
N GLN A 3 0.48 24.44 20.54
CA GLN A 3 -0.53 24.53 19.45
C GLN A 3 -0.05 25.04 18.08
N GLY A 4 1.10 24.56 17.58
CA GLY A 4 1.58 24.86 16.24
C GLY A 4 1.06 23.83 15.24
N TYR A 5 0.56 24.30 14.11
CA TYR A 5 0.47 23.52 12.87
C TYR A 5 1.73 23.84 12.05
N PHE A 6 2.43 22.81 11.59
CA PHE A 6 3.61 22.99 10.75
C PHE A 6 3.38 22.31 9.42
N PHE A 7 3.62 23.05 8.35
CA PHE A 7 3.68 22.53 7.00
C PHE A 7 5.03 22.91 6.40
N MET A 8 5.77 21.91 5.94
CA MET A 8 7.01 22.09 5.20
C MET A 8 6.87 21.42 3.84
N TYR A 9 7.08 22.19 2.79
CA TYR A 9 7.19 21.65 1.44
C TYR A 9 8.66 21.58 1.03
N MET A 10 9.08 20.41 0.57
CA MET A 10 10.45 20.13 0.15
C MET A 10 10.39 19.71 -1.32
N PRO A 11 10.66 20.62 -2.27
CA PRO A 11 10.43 20.34 -3.68
C PRO A 11 11.23 19.12 -4.17
N LEU A 12 10.66 18.36 -5.11
CA LEU A 12 11.29 17.19 -5.74
C LEU A 12 12.49 17.59 -6.59
N GLU A 13 12.37 18.66 -7.37
CA GLU A 13 13.39 19.04 -8.36
C GLU A 13 14.79 19.25 -7.75
N PRO A 14 14.97 20.03 -6.66
CA PRO A 14 16.26 20.20 -6.02
C PRO A 14 16.82 18.88 -5.45
N GLN A 15 15.97 18.04 -4.85
CA GLN A 15 16.40 16.76 -4.30
C GLN A 15 16.89 15.80 -5.40
N LEU A 16 16.16 15.73 -6.51
CA LEU A 16 16.53 14.92 -7.67
C LEU A 16 17.81 15.43 -8.33
N LYS A 17 17.95 16.75 -8.53
CA LYS A 17 19.19 17.35 -9.04
C LYS A 17 20.38 16.98 -8.17
N LEU A 18 20.25 17.10 -6.85
CA LEU A 18 21.33 16.74 -5.92
C LEU A 18 21.74 15.28 -6.07
N LYS A 19 20.77 14.35 -6.09
CA LYS A 19 21.06 12.92 -6.26
C LYS A 19 21.67 12.61 -7.63
N PHE A 20 21.21 13.25 -8.70
CA PHE A 20 21.67 12.94 -10.06
C PHE A 20 23.06 13.51 -10.35
N GLN A 21 23.35 14.72 -9.86
CA GLN A 21 24.63 15.39 -10.11
C GLN A 21 25.74 14.90 -9.17
N TYR A 22 25.44 14.67 -7.90
CA TYR A 22 26.47 14.40 -6.89
C TYR A 22 26.55 12.94 -6.47
N GLN A 23 25.47 12.17 -6.60
CA GLN A 23 25.43 10.74 -6.23
C GLN A 23 25.45 9.83 -7.47
N ASN A 24 25.55 10.41 -8.66
CA ASN A 24 25.61 9.69 -9.94
C ASN A 24 24.45 8.68 -10.13
N LEU A 25 23.30 8.96 -9.51
CA LEU A 25 22.17 8.05 -9.38
C LEU A 25 21.59 7.63 -10.75
N MET A 26 21.70 8.51 -11.75
CA MET A 26 21.26 8.22 -13.11
C MET A 26 22.00 7.02 -13.73
N GLN A 27 23.26 6.79 -13.38
CA GLN A 27 23.98 5.62 -13.89
C GLN A 27 23.44 4.31 -13.32
N ASN A 28 23.10 4.29 -12.02
CA ASN A 28 22.45 3.15 -11.38
C ASN A 28 21.10 2.87 -12.05
N ILE A 29 20.32 3.94 -12.30
CA ILE A 29 19.04 3.86 -13.02
C ILE A 29 19.22 3.25 -14.41
N LYS A 30 20.17 3.76 -15.21
CA LYS A 30 20.43 3.26 -16.56
C LYS A 30 20.89 1.79 -16.53
N LYS A 31 21.75 1.43 -15.58
CA LYS A 31 22.21 0.05 -15.39
C LYS A 31 21.04 -0.88 -15.04
N TYR A 32 20.17 -0.46 -14.12
CA TYR A 32 19.04 -1.27 -13.70
C TYR A 32 18.02 -1.46 -14.83
N LYS A 33 17.67 -0.38 -15.56
CA LYS A 33 16.77 -0.45 -16.72
C LYS A 33 17.19 -1.48 -17.76
N ARG A 34 18.49 -1.65 -18.02
CA ARG A 34 19.03 -2.63 -18.99
C ARG A 34 18.65 -4.08 -18.65
N ILE A 35 18.49 -4.41 -17.38
CA ILE A 35 18.08 -5.76 -16.91
C ILE A 35 16.67 -6.11 -17.41
N PHE A 36 15.85 -5.08 -17.68
CA PHE A 36 14.47 -5.22 -18.10
C PHE A 36 14.28 -5.06 -19.60
N GLU A 37 15.34 -4.85 -20.39
CA GLU A 37 15.24 -4.70 -21.85
C GLU A 37 14.60 -5.92 -22.51
N GLU A 38 14.97 -7.12 -22.05
CA GLU A 38 14.42 -8.37 -22.53
C GLU A 38 13.05 -8.69 -21.91
N PRO A 39 12.07 -9.16 -22.72
CA PRO A 39 10.80 -9.64 -22.20
C PRO A 39 11.03 -10.83 -21.27
N SER A 40 10.45 -10.79 -20.07
CA SER A 40 10.37 -11.95 -19.19
C SER A 40 8.94 -12.46 -19.18
N SER A 41 8.77 -13.78 -19.12
CA SER A 41 7.47 -14.42 -18.90
C SER A 41 6.94 -14.24 -17.47
N SER A 42 7.76 -13.72 -16.56
CA SER A 42 7.41 -13.53 -15.16
C SER A 42 7.55 -12.06 -14.74
N TYR A 43 6.58 -11.56 -14.00
CA TYR A 43 6.73 -10.30 -13.28
C TYR A 43 7.85 -10.43 -12.24
N ARG A 44 8.80 -9.49 -12.25
CA ARG A 44 9.93 -9.47 -11.30
C ARG A 44 10.05 -8.16 -10.54
N ASP A 45 9.49 -7.08 -11.10
CA ASP A 45 9.63 -5.73 -10.59
C ASP A 45 8.59 -4.80 -11.22
N ILE A 46 8.30 -3.67 -10.56
CA ILE A 46 7.33 -2.65 -10.96
C ILE A 46 7.53 -2.15 -12.40
N LEU A 47 8.76 -2.24 -12.92
CA LEU A 47 9.11 -1.93 -14.31
C LEU A 47 8.39 -2.82 -15.36
N TYR A 48 7.89 -4.00 -14.96
CA TYR A 48 7.06 -4.86 -15.82
C TYR A 48 5.57 -4.50 -15.76
N GLY A 49 5.13 -3.70 -14.78
CA GLY A 49 3.72 -3.40 -14.56
C GLY A 49 3.09 -2.59 -15.70
N GLU A 50 1.79 -2.80 -15.91
CA GLU A 50 1.02 -2.12 -16.97
C GLU A 50 1.06 -0.58 -16.80
N ALA A 51 0.97 -0.09 -15.57
CA ALA A 51 1.07 1.34 -15.26
C ALA A 51 2.40 1.97 -15.73
N TYR A 52 3.51 1.23 -15.60
CA TYR A 52 4.81 1.65 -16.11
C TYR A 52 4.84 1.61 -17.65
N ALA A 53 4.30 0.55 -18.26
CA ALA A 53 4.26 0.37 -19.70
C ALA A 53 3.39 1.42 -20.44
N LYS A 54 2.34 1.93 -19.78
CA LYS A 54 1.46 3.00 -20.31
C LYS A 54 2.24 4.30 -20.61
N ILE A 55 3.35 4.56 -19.92
CA ILE A 55 4.14 5.78 -20.13
C ILE A 55 5.10 5.56 -21.30
N LYS A 56 4.81 6.26 -22.40
CA LYS A 56 5.61 6.19 -23.63
C LYS A 56 7.09 6.51 -23.38
N ASN A 57 7.95 5.64 -23.88
CA ASN A 57 9.41 5.77 -23.88
C ASN A 57 10.06 5.85 -22.49
N LEU A 58 9.36 5.57 -21.39
CA LEU A 58 9.96 5.62 -20.04
C LEU A 58 11.13 4.63 -19.91
N LYS A 59 10.96 3.41 -20.42
CA LYS A 59 11.96 2.34 -20.41
C LYS A 59 13.26 2.70 -21.13
N TYR A 60 13.19 3.43 -22.24
CA TYR A 60 14.34 3.71 -23.12
C TYR A 60 14.84 5.16 -23.05
N SER A 61 14.44 5.90 -22.00
CA SER A 61 14.83 7.30 -21.82
C SER A 61 15.46 7.55 -20.46
N ASP A 62 16.01 8.75 -20.29
CA ASP A 62 16.52 9.27 -19.02
C ASP A 62 15.40 9.81 -18.12
N ASN A 63 14.15 9.47 -18.43
CA ASN A 63 12.98 9.78 -17.60
C ASN A 63 12.83 8.75 -16.47
N ILE A 64 12.15 9.14 -15.40
CA ILE A 64 11.91 8.29 -14.24
C ILE A 64 10.43 8.28 -13.87
N SER A 65 10.04 7.26 -13.14
CA SER A 65 8.74 7.14 -12.50
C SER A 65 8.89 7.12 -10.98
N LEU A 66 7.84 7.63 -10.33
CA LEU A 66 7.75 7.69 -8.89
C LEU A 66 6.58 6.85 -8.41
N GLN A 67 6.82 6.16 -7.31
CA GLN A 67 5.77 5.79 -6.38
C GLN A 67 5.81 6.71 -5.18
N PHE A 68 4.64 7.06 -4.63
CA PHE A 68 4.55 7.90 -3.45
C PHE A 68 3.64 7.31 -2.39
N ASN A 69 3.85 7.69 -1.14
CA ASN A 69 3.04 7.26 -0.01
C ASN A 69 2.79 8.44 0.92
N ILE A 70 1.62 8.40 1.55
CA ILE A 70 1.14 9.41 2.49
C ILE A 70 0.40 8.66 3.59
N ASP A 71 0.91 8.78 4.81
CA ASP A 71 0.40 8.04 5.98
C ASP A 71 0.48 8.90 7.23
N GLY A 72 -0.51 8.78 8.11
CA GLY A 72 -0.58 9.48 9.38
C GLY A 72 0.13 8.74 10.51
N ILE A 73 1.32 9.21 10.89
CA ILE A 73 2.11 8.64 12.00
C ILE A 73 1.79 9.38 13.31
N PRO A 74 1.31 8.70 14.37
CA PRO A 74 1.12 9.34 15.66
C PRO A 74 2.47 9.70 16.29
N MET A 75 2.65 10.97 16.67
CA MET A 75 3.94 11.44 17.21
C MET A 75 4.20 10.95 18.65
N TYR A 76 3.15 10.86 19.47
CA TYR A 76 3.25 10.38 20.85
C TYR A 76 2.05 9.51 21.21
N ARG A 77 2.27 8.49 22.05
CA ARG A 77 1.21 7.55 22.50
C ARG A 77 0.01 8.23 23.19
N LYS A 78 0.20 9.40 23.79
CA LYS A 78 -0.83 10.14 24.54
C LYS A 78 -1.17 11.51 23.95
N SER A 79 -0.61 11.85 22.78
CA SER A 79 -0.88 13.12 22.12
C SER A 79 -1.69 12.89 20.86
N ASN A 80 -2.55 13.84 20.53
CA ASN A 80 -3.34 13.83 19.31
C ASN A 80 -2.50 14.26 18.09
N TYR A 81 -1.23 14.65 18.31
CA TYR A 81 -0.33 15.09 17.25
C TYR A 81 0.03 13.94 16.31
N GLN A 82 -0.11 14.22 15.02
CA GLN A 82 0.20 13.34 13.92
C GLN A 82 1.19 14.02 12.98
N ILE A 83 2.03 13.20 12.36
CA ILE A 83 2.96 13.57 11.30
C ILE A 83 2.45 12.91 10.02
N TRP A 84 2.39 13.68 8.94
CA TRP A 84 1.94 13.24 7.63
C TRP A 84 3.02 13.61 6.62
N PRO A 85 3.93 12.68 6.29
CA PRO A 85 4.92 12.90 5.25
C PRO A 85 4.34 12.54 3.88
N ILE A 86 4.75 13.27 2.84
CA ILE A 86 4.66 12.82 1.46
C ILE A 86 6.04 12.27 1.11
N GLN A 87 6.13 10.97 0.95
CA GLN A 87 7.36 10.28 0.60
C GLN A 87 7.28 9.80 -0.85
N CYS A 88 8.40 9.86 -1.56
CA CYS A 88 8.50 9.42 -2.95
C CYS A 88 9.71 8.51 -3.11
N MET A 89 9.59 7.53 -4.00
CA MET A 89 10.61 6.55 -4.32
C MET A 89 10.74 6.44 -5.82
N ILE A 90 11.97 6.33 -6.31
CA ILE A 90 12.27 6.19 -7.74
C ILE A 90 12.20 4.71 -8.11
N ASN A 91 11.33 4.36 -9.04
CA ASN A 91 11.09 2.97 -9.39
C ASN A 91 12.26 2.36 -10.17
N GLU A 92 12.98 3.14 -10.96
CA GLU A 92 14.06 2.61 -11.78
C GLU A 92 15.38 2.39 -11.03
N LEU A 93 15.33 2.40 -9.70
CA LEU A 93 16.41 1.91 -8.85
C LEU A 93 16.16 0.44 -8.46
N PRO A 94 17.23 -0.33 -8.18
CA PRO A 94 17.11 -1.65 -7.57
C PRO A 94 16.30 -1.61 -6.26
N PRO A 95 15.48 -2.64 -5.95
CA PRO A 95 14.64 -2.70 -4.74
C PRO A 95 15.36 -2.39 -3.43
N ASN A 96 16.59 -2.88 -3.29
CA ASN A 96 17.43 -2.63 -2.12
C ASN A 96 17.91 -1.18 -2.03
N GLU A 97 18.20 -0.52 -3.16
CA GLU A 97 18.63 0.89 -3.21
C GLU A 97 17.46 1.87 -3.08
N ARG A 98 16.25 1.47 -3.49
CA ARG A 98 15.06 2.32 -3.43
C ARG A 98 14.80 2.91 -2.04
N LYS A 99 15.03 2.12 -0.99
CA LYS A 99 14.81 2.50 0.43
C LYS A 99 15.84 3.55 0.89
N ASP A 100 17.06 3.51 0.36
CA ASP A 100 18.13 4.46 0.69
C ASP A 100 17.96 5.82 -0.01
N HIS A 101 17.14 5.86 -1.06
CA HIS A 101 16.93 7.05 -1.88
C HIS A 101 15.52 7.65 -1.76
N ILE A 102 14.79 7.38 -0.67
CA ILE A 102 13.49 8.00 -0.39
C ILE A 102 13.62 9.53 -0.39
N LEU A 103 12.71 10.18 -1.11
CA LEU A 103 12.57 11.63 -1.23
C LEU A 103 11.42 12.09 -0.33
N MET A 104 11.64 13.10 0.49
CA MET A 104 10.58 13.68 1.32
C MET A 104 10.09 14.96 0.67
N CYS A 105 8.82 15.00 0.26
CA CYS A 105 8.27 16.09 -0.57
C CYS A 105 7.42 17.07 0.22
N GLY A 106 6.80 16.59 1.29
CA GLY A 106 5.94 17.38 2.15
C GLY A 106 5.93 16.78 3.54
N LEU A 107 5.73 17.65 4.54
CA LEU A 107 5.61 17.23 5.92
C LEU A 107 4.57 18.11 6.59
N TRP A 108 3.49 17.49 7.06
CA TRP A 108 2.51 18.12 7.92
C TRP A 108 2.63 17.60 9.35
N ILE A 109 2.58 18.51 10.31
CA ILE A 109 2.58 18.18 11.74
C ILE A 109 1.46 18.96 12.40
N GLY A 110 0.53 18.25 13.03
CA GLY A 110 -0.58 18.89 13.72
C GLY A 110 -1.44 17.92 14.54
N PRO A 111 -2.35 18.43 15.38
CA PRO A 111 -3.26 17.63 16.20
C PRO A 111 -4.36 16.90 15.40
N HIS A 112 -4.46 17.16 14.09
CA HIS A 112 -5.47 16.62 13.20
C HIS A 112 -4.87 16.28 11.84
N LYS A 113 -5.57 15.44 11.08
CA LYS A 113 -5.25 15.15 9.68
C LYS A 113 -5.20 16.47 8.88
N PRO A 114 -4.25 16.63 7.94
CA PRO A 114 -4.23 17.80 7.08
C PRO A 114 -5.49 17.87 6.22
N ASN A 115 -5.87 19.08 5.79
CA ASN A 115 -6.75 19.20 4.64
C ASN A 115 -5.99 18.69 3.41
N MET A 116 -6.32 17.48 2.95
CA MET A 116 -5.56 16.78 1.90
C MET A 116 -5.45 17.58 0.61
N ASN A 117 -6.51 18.28 0.19
CA ASN A 117 -6.46 19.09 -1.02
C ASN A 117 -5.50 20.28 -0.88
N VAL A 118 -5.45 20.93 0.29
CA VAL A 118 -4.46 22.00 0.51
C VAL A 118 -3.05 21.44 0.59
N PHE A 119 -2.88 20.31 1.28
CA PHE A 119 -1.60 19.65 1.52
C PHE A 119 -0.94 19.11 0.24
N LEU A 120 -1.74 18.52 -0.66
CA LEU A 120 -1.28 17.93 -1.92
C LEU A 120 -1.02 18.96 -3.03
N LYS A 121 -1.61 20.15 -2.94
CA LYS A 121 -1.56 21.16 -4.00
C LYS A 121 -0.14 21.50 -4.49
N PRO A 122 0.86 21.82 -3.62
CA PRO A 122 2.21 22.12 -4.10
C PRO A 122 2.86 20.90 -4.75
N PHE A 123 2.69 19.71 -4.17
CA PHE A 123 3.21 18.44 -4.68
C PHE A 123 2.67 18.11 -6.08
N VAL A 124 1.35 18.18 -6.26
CA VAL A 124 0.68 17.93 -7.54
C VAL A 124 1.10 18.95 -8.59
N THR A 125 1.22 20.22 -8.20
CA THR A 125 1.64 21.30 -9.12
C THR A 125 3.07 21.05 -9.61
N GLU A 126 3.99 20.68 -8.72
CA GLU A 126 5.36 20.36 -9.11
C GLU A 126 5.41 19.10 -9.99
N LEU A 127 4.74 18.01 -9.61
CA LEU A 127 4.68 16.78 -10.40
C LEU A 127 4.12 17.03 -11.81
N SER A 128 3.07 17.83 -11.94
CA SER A 128 2.51 18.19 -13.24
C SER A 128 3.54 18.90 -14.13
N ASN A 129 4.34 19.80 -13.55
CA ASN A 129 5.42 20.47 -14.26
C ASN A 129 6.57 19.52 -14.61
N LEU A 130 6.98 18.64 -13.69
CA LEU A 130 8.03 17.66 -13.92
C LEU A 130 7.65 16.60 -14.96
N SER A 131 6.37 16.19 -15.02
CA SER A 131 5.88 15.30 -16.06
C SER A 131 5.82 15.98 -17.43
N ARG A 132 5.47 17.26 -17.48
CA ARG A 132 5.32 18.01 -18.74
C ARG A 132 6.67 18.46 -19.32
N SER A 133 7.44 19.18 -18.50
CA SER A 133 8.65 19.88 -18.91
C SER A 133 9.94 19.20 -18.44
N GLY A 134 9.86 18.39 -17.38
CA GLY A 134 11.04 17.82 -16.73
C GLY A 134 11.91 18.86 -16.03
N PHE A 135 13.06 18.42 -15.54
CA PHE A 135 14.08 19.29 -14.96
C PHE A 135 15.43 19.09 -15.64
N LYS A 136 16.24 20.15 -15.65
CA LYS A 136 17.58 20.16 -16.24
C LYS A 136 18.63 19.82 -15.20
N TRP A 137 19.57 18.96 -15.53
CA TRP A 137 20.74 18.66 -14.69
C TRP A 137 21.96 18.41 -15.58
N ILE A 138 23.16 18.50 -14.99
CA ILE A 138 24.43 18.27 -15.69
C ILE A 138 24.93 16.88 -15.32
N ASP A 139 25.15 16.04 -16.33
CA ASP A 139 25.78 14.75 -16.18
C ASP A 139 27.27 14.94 -15.85
N ALA A 140 27.68 14.46 -14.68
CA ALA A 140 29.05 14.62 -14.17
C ALA A 140 30.09 13.91 -15.05
N THR A 141 29.69 12.93 -15.87
CA THR A 141 30.64 12.12 -16.65
C THR A 141 31.00 12.68 -18.01
N ASN A 142 30.07 13.38 -18.65
CA ASN A 142 30.25 13.94 -19.99
C ASN A 142 29.98 15.45 -20.05
N SER A 143 29.68 16.07 -18.90
CA SER A 143 29.33 17.50 -18.77
C SER A 143 28.15 17.93 -19.64
N LYS A 144 27.29 16.99 -20.07
CA LYS A 144 26.13 17.28 -20.90
C LYS A 144 24.94 17.68 -20.05
N GLN A 145 24.21 18.69 -20.52
CA GLN A 145 22.91 19.01 -19.95
C GLN A 145 21.87 17.98 -20.40
N ILE A 146 21.21 17.34 -19.43
CA ILE A 146 20.14 16.37 -19.65
C ILE A 146 18.84 16.93 -19.10
N VAL A 147 17.73 16.63 -19.78
CA VAL A 147 16.37 16.91 -19.29
C VAL A 147 15.73 15.59 -18.91
N THR A 148 15.34 15.45 -17.65
CA THR A 148 14.64 14.28 -17.12
C THR A 148 13.21 14.65 -16.74
N LYS A 149 12.23 13.93 -17.27
CA LYS A 149 10.83 14.00 -16.84
C LYS A 149 10.56 12.99 -15.74
N VAL A 150 9.59 13.33 -14.89
CA VAL A 150 9.22 12.54 -13.71
C VAL A 150 7.73 12.22 -13.78
N PHE A 151 7.38 10.95 -13.63
CA PHE A 151 5.99 10.49 -13.76
C PHE A 151 5.51 9.76 -12.50
N PRO A 152 4.52 10.28 -11.77
CA PRO A 152 3.91 9.52 -10.68
C PRO A 152 3.06 8.39 -11.27
N ILE A 153 3.31 7.14 -10.89
CA ILE A 153 2.55 5.99 -11.42
C ILE A 153 1.74 5.27 -10.36
N ILE A 154 2.23 5.24 -9.11
CA ILE A 154 1.64 4.47 -8.04
C ILE A 154 1.58 5.29 -6.74
N CYS A 155 0.50 5.13 -5.99
CA CYS A 155 0.37 5.57 -4.61
C CYS A 155 0.02 4.38 -3.71
N SER A 156 0.82 4.16 -2.66
CA SER A 156 0.48 3.19 -1.60
C SER A 156 -0.01 3.93 -0.37
N SER A 157 -1.15 3.51 0.17
CA SER A 157 -1.72 4.03 1.43
C SER A 157 -2.71 3.02 2.00
N ASP A 158 -2.86 3.03 3.33
CA ASP A 158 -3.86 2.23 4.02
C ASP A 158 -5.28 2.68 3.63
N ALA A 159 -6.30 1.87 3.96
CA ALA A 159 -7.68 2.19 3.56
C ALA A 159 -8.21 3.53 4.15
N PRO A 160 -8.02 3.83 5.45
CA PRO A 160 -8.39 5.13 6.04
C PRO A 160 -7.76 6.34 5.33
N ASP A 161 -6.47 6.28 5.00
CA ASP A 161 -5.73 7.41 4.47
C ASP A 161 -5.90 7.53 2.96
N ARG A 162 -6.01 6.40 2.24
CA ARG A 162 -6.46 6.38 0.84
C ARG A 162 -7.78 7.11 0.67
N ALA A 163 -8.76 6.85 1.53
CA ALA A 163 -10.04 7.56 1.50
C ALA A 163 -9.88 9.07 1.74
N ALA A 164 -8.95 9.49 2.61
CA ALA A 164 -8.66 10.91 2.82
C ALA A 164 -8.02 11.55 1.57
N ILE A 165 -7.03 10.88 0.98
CA ILE A 165 -6.28 11.32 -0.21
C ILE A 165 -7.20 11.42 -1.44
N HIS A 166 -8.08 10.43 -1.64
CA HIS A 166 -9.07 10.43 -2.73
C HIS A 166 -10.18 11.46 -2.54
N ASN A 167 -10.32 12.02 -1.33
CA ASN A 167 -11.51 12.73 -0.88
C ASN A 167 -12.79 11.86 -0.95
N PHE A 168 -12.69 10.60 -0.55
CA PHE A 168 -13.80 9.64 -0.45
C PHE A 168 -14.26 9.46 1.00
N ILE A 169 -15.43 8.84 1.17
CA ILE A 169 -15.88 8.28 2.44
C ILE A 169 -15.00 7.07 2.77
N GLN A 170 -14.72 6.85 4.06
CA GLN A 170 -13.95 5.69 4.52
C GLN A 170 -14.67 4.37 4.27
N TYR A 171 -13.92 3.27 4.30
CA TYR A 171 -14.39 1.90 4.04
C TYR A 171 -15.59 1.44 4.90
N ASN A 172 -15.85 2.10 6.03
CA ASN A 172 -17.00 1.83 6.91
C ASN A 172 -18.32 2.48 6.42
N GLY A 173 -18.26 3.42 5.48
CA GLY A 173 -19.42 4.11 4.92
C GLY A 173 -19.99 3.41 3.67
N LYS A 174 -21.22 3.77 3.30
CA LYS A 174 -21.85 3.25 2.08
C LYS A 174 -21.02 3.69 0.86
N TYR A 175 -20.72 2.75 -0.03
CA TYR A 175 -19.78 2.94 -1.15
C TYR A 175 -18.36 3.35 -0.71
N GLY A 176 -17.92 2.85 0.45
CA GLY A 176 -16.64 3.22 1.06
C GLY A 176 -15.42 2.49 0.50
N CYS A 177 -15.59 1.42 -0.30
CA CYS A 177 -14.46 0.84 -1.03
C CYS A 177 -13.83 1.94 -1.90
N GLY A 178 -12.51 1.90 -2.13
CA GLY A 178 -11.81 2.85 -3.00
C GLY A 178 -11.81 2.41 -4.48
N PHE A 179 -11.95 1.11 -4.73
CA PHE A 179 -11.72 0.49 -6.04
C PHE A 179 -13.00 0.18 -6.81
N CYS A 180 -14.08 -0.20 -6.12
CA CYS A 180 -15.35 -0.58 -6.75
C CYS A 180 -16.54 0.21 -6.19
N GLN A 181 -17.68 0.10 -6.87
CA GLN A 181 -18.94 0.73 -6.48
C GLN A 181 -19.79 -0.15 -5.55
N HIS A 182 -19.20 -1.12 -4.85
CA HIS A 182 -19.95 -1.92 -3.89
C HIS A 182 -20.43 -1.03 -2.74
N SER A 183 -21.73 -0.97 -2.50
CA SER A 183 -22.30 -0.18 -1.41
C SER A 183 -21.89 -0.69 -0.02
N GLY A 184 -21.52 -1.97 0.09
CA GLY A 184 -21.41 -2.71 1.34
C GLY A 184 -22.75 -2.88 2.06
N GLU A 185 -22.77 -3.76 3.06
CA GLU A 185 -23.92 -4.06 3.90
C GLU A 185 -23.63 -3.68 5.35
N ARG A 186 -24.59 -3.04 6.01
CA ARG A 186 -24.46 -2.68 7.42
C ARG A 186 -24.97 -3.83 8.26
N VAL A 187 -24.09 -4.40 9.08
CA VAL A 187 -24.42 -5.51 9.99
C VAL A 187 -24.17 -5.10 11.43
N GLU A 188 -24.92 -5.69 12.36
CA GLU A 188 -24.74 -5.49 13.78
C GLU A 188 -23.46 -6.18 14.26
N ARG A 189 -22.66 -5.48 15.08
CA ARG A 189 -21.46 -6.03 15.70
C ARG A 189 -21.38 -5.52 17.14
N GLY A 190 -21.73 -6.39 18.09
CA GLY A 190 -21.78 -6.02 19.50
C GLY A 190 -22.81 -4.92 19.75
N LYS A 191 -22.39 -3.81 20.38
CA LYS A 191 -23.25 -2.63 20.61
C LYS A 191 -23.25 -1.62 19.45
N GLY A 192 -22.61 -1.95 18.33
CA GLY A 192 -22.46 -1.06 17.19
C GLY A 192 -22.79 -1.74 15.88
N PHE A 193 -22.39 -1.09 14.78
CA PHE A 193 -22.54 -1.62 13.44
C PHE A 193 -21.17 -1.63 12.75
N CYS A 194 -20.92 -2.63 11.92
CA CYS A 194 -19.85 -2.58 10.95
C CYS A 194 -20.43 -2.65 9.53
N ARG A 195 -19.63 -2.25 8.56
CA ARG A 195 -19.94 -2.47 7.16
C ARG A 195 -19.09 -3.61 6.65
N ILE A 196 -19.74 -4.57 6.01
CA ILE A 196 -19.10 -5.70 5.35
C ILE A 196 -19.30 -5.58 3.84
N TYR A 197 -18.44 -6.27 3.08
CA TYR A 197 -18.51 -6.35 1.62
C TYR A 197 -18.61 -7.83 1.25
N PRO A 198 -19.82 -8.41 1.28
CA PRO A 198 -20.02 -9.79 0.90
C PRO A 198 -19.56 -10.04 -0.53
N LEU A 199 -19.08 -11.24 -0.82
CA LEU A 199 -18.80 -11.62 -2.19
C LEU A 199 -20.12 -11.72 -2.96
N GLN A 200 -20.28 -10.89 -3.98
CA GLN A 200 -21.48 -10.85 -4.83
C GLN A 200 -21.15 -11.38 -6.23
N GLN A 201 -22.12 -12.03 -6.87
CA GLN A 201 -22.05 -12.42 -8.27
C GLN A 201 -23.28 -11.86 -9.00
N PRO A 202 -23.11 -11.05 -10.07
CA PRO A 202 -21.83 -10.62 -10.65
C PRO A 202 -21.01 -9.74 -9.68
N LEU A 203 -19.69 -9.72 -9.90
CA LEU A 203 -18.79 -8.86 -9.11
C LEU A 203 -19.21 -7.39 -9.23
N PRO A 204 -19.05 -6.59 -8.16
CA PRO A 204 -19.34 -5.17 -8.20
C PRO A 204 -18.51 -4.45 -9.28
N GLU A 205 -19.12 -3.46 -9.92
CA GLU A 205 -18.46 -2.64 -10.93
C GLU A 205 -17.23 -1.92 -10.37
N ILE A 206 -16.09 -2.05 -11.06
CA ILE A 206 -14.85 -1.33 -10.74
C ILE A 206 -15.06 0.15 -11.14
N ARG A 207 -14.61 1.08 -10.29
CA ARG A 207 -14.70 2.50 -10.61
C ARG A 207 -13.80 2.85 -11.79
N SER A 208 -14.29 3.71 -12.68
CA SER A 208 -13.44 4.40 -13.65
C SER A 208 -13.05 5.80 -13.15
N PHE A 209 -12.00 6.37 -13.74
CA PHE A 209 -11.64 7.76 -13.47
C PHE A 209 -12.77 8.72 -13.85
N GLU A 210 -13.39 8.54 -15.02
CA GLU A 210 -14.47 9.40 -15.52
C GLU A 210 -15.68 9.37 -14.58
N GLN A 211 -16.03 8.19 -14.06
CA GLN A 211 -17.08 8.05 -13.04
C GLN A 211 -16.73 8.84 -11.79
N CYS A 212 -15.49 8.75 -11.30
CA CYS A 212 -15.06 9.48 -10.10
C CYS A 212 -15.09 11.00 -10.31
N VAL A 213 -14.78 11.49 -11.51
CA VAL A 213 -14.91 12.92 -11.85
C VAL A 213 -16.38 13.34 -11.82
N ASN A 214 -17.27 12.60 -12.48
CA ASN A 214 -18.70 12.92 -12.49
C ASN A 214 -19.30 12.93 -11.07
N PHE A 215 -18.96 11.93 -10.25
CA PHE A 215 -19.39 11.89 -8.84
C PHE A 215 -18.83 13.04 -8.02
N ALA A 216 -17.59 13.48 -8.27
CA ALA A 216 -16.99 14.62 -7.60
C ALA A 216 -17.65 15.95 -7.98
N GLU A 217 -18.01 16.13 -9.25
CA GLU A 217 -18.75 17.29 -9.73
C GLU A 217 -20.15 17.35 -9.09
N GLU A 218 -20.90 16.24 -9.13
CA GLU A 218 -22.21 16.14 -8.51
C GLU A 218 -22.14 16.36 -6.98
N ALA A 219 -21.14 15.79 -6.32
CA ALA A 219 -20.94 15.99 -4.89
C ALA A 219 -20.65 17.45 -4.52
N SER A 220 -19.94 18.18 -5.40
CA SER A 220 -19.65 19.60 -5.22
C SER A 220 -20.90 20.47 -5.39
N LEU A 221 -21.78 20.11 -6.32
CA LEU A 221 -23.06 20.81 -6.55
C LEU A 221 -24.07 20.56 -5.44
N THR A 222 -24.17 19.32 -4.97
CA THR A 222 -25.18 18.89 -3.98
C THR A 222 -24.73 19.06 -2.53
N GLY A 223 -23.43 19.22 -2.29
CA GLY A 223 -22.83 19.22 -0.95
C GLY A 223 -22.89 17.86 -0.24
N LYS A 224 -23.24 16.78 -0.95
CA LYS A 224 -23.40 15.43 -0.42
C LYS A 224 -22.51 14.47 -1.19
N ALA A 225 -22.00 13.45 -0.50
CA ALA A 225 -21.19 12.44 -1.18
C ALA A 225 -22.04 11.61 -2.15
N VAL A 226 -21.51 11.36 -3.35
CA VAL A 226 -22.14 10.59 -4.42
C VAL A 226 -21.31 9.34 -4.65
N HIS A 227 -21.91 8.15 -4.51
CA HIS A 227 -21.21 6.85 -4.63
C HIS A 227 -19.89 6.77 -3.81
N GLY A 228 -19.87 7.43 -2.65
CA GLY A 228 -18.73 7.47 -1.74
C GLY A 228 -17.74 8.62 -2.01
N VAL A 229 -17.85 9.33 -3.14
CA VAL A 229 -16.99 10.47 -3.48
C VAL A 229 -17.52 11.73 -2.83
N LYS A 230 -16.70 12.45 -2.04
CA LYS A 230 -17.13 13.67 -1.32
C LYS A 230 -16.91 14.95 -2.13
N GLY A 231 -16.14 14.89 -3.20
CA GLY A 231 -15.77 16.02 -4.04
C GLY A 231 -14.44 15.77 -4.74
N PRO A 232 -13.90 16.76 -5.47
CA PRO A 232 -12.66 16.60 -6.21
C PRO A 232 -11.46 16.43 -5.27
N THR A 233 -10.44 15.74 -5.76
CA THR A 233 -9.11 15.66 -5.14
C THR A 233 -8.08 16.32 -6.04
N GLU A 234 -7.05 16.94 -5.45
CA GLU A 234 -5.94 17.52 -6.20
C GLU A 234 -5.28 16.52 -7.16
N LEU A 235 -5.23 15.23 -6.80
CA LEU A 235 -4.63 14.18 -7.64
C LEU A 235 -5.31 14.00 -9.01
N MET A 236 -6.58 14.41 -9.17
CA MET A 236 -7.27 14.34 -10.46
C MET A 236 -6.55 15.16 -11.55
N LYS A 237 -5.74 16.16 -11.17
CA LYS A 237 -4.95 16.96 -12.12
C LYS A 237 -3.79 16.18 -12.76
N LEU A 238 -3.47 14.98 -12.26
CA LEU A 238 -2.40 14.12 -12.75
C LEU A 238 -2.89 13.02 -13.73
N TYR A 239 -4.18 12.98 -14.07
CA TYR A 239 -4.84 11.89 -14.83
C TYR A 239 -4.09 11.34 -16.02
N ARG A 240 -3.34 12.17 -16.76
CA ARG A 240 -2.57 11.70 -17.93
C ARG A 240 -1.53 10.63 -17.60
N ASN A 241 -1.01 10.63 -16.37
CA ASN A 241 0.03 9.70 -15.92
C ASN A 241 -0.38 8.92 -14.66
N PHE A 242 -1.41 9.37 -13.95
CA PHE A 242 -1.82 8.83 -12.65
C PHE A 242 -3.35 8.72 -12.58
N ASP A 243 -3.87 7.50 -12.59
CA ASP A 243 -5.29 7.21 -12.55
C ASP A 243 -5.75 7.04 -11.08
N LEU A 244 -6.77 7.79 -10.66
CA LEU A 244 -7.20 7.81 -9.26
C LEU A 244 -7.66 6.43 -8.74
N VAL A 245 -8.07 5.52 -9.62
CA VAL A 245 -8.47 4.16 -9.24
C VAL A 245 -7.33 3.18 -9.45
N GLN A 246 -6.72 3.17 -10.64
CA GLN A 246 -5.72 2.16 -11.01
C GLN A 246 -4.32 2.42 -10.44
N SER A 247 -3.97 3.67 -10.17
CA SER A 247 -2.66 4.01 -9.60
C SER A 247 -2.59 3.81 -8.08
N PHE A 248 -3.71 3.52 -7.41
CA PHE A 248 -3.67 3.13 -6.01
C PHE A 248 -3.58 1.63 -5.86
N VAL A 249 -2.69 1.18 -4.98
CA VAL A 249 -2.56 -0.24 -4.66
C VAL A 249 -2.98 -0.49 -3.21
N PRO A 250 -3.60 -1.66 -2.90
CA PRO A 250 -3.81 -2.06 -1.52
C PRO A 250 -2.47 -2.13 -0.77
N ASP A 251 -2.40 -1.54 0.41
CA ASP A 251 -1.22 -1.66 1.26
C ASP A 251 -1.10 -3.10 1.80
N TYR A 252 -0.08 -3.83 1.34
CA TYR A 252 0.12 -5.24 1.67
C TYR A 252 0.25 -5.49 3.18
N MET A 253 0.95 -4.59 3.89
CA MET A 253 1.17 -4.74 5.33
C MET A 253 -0.15 -4.66 6.09
N HIS A 254 -1.00 -3.67 5.80
CA HIS A 254 -2.30 -3.51 6.45
C HIS A 254 -3.37 -4.48 5.93
N ALA A 255 -3.31 -4.86 4.65
CA ALA A 255 -4.28 -5.76 4.03
C ALA A 255 -4.06 -7.23 4.38
N VAL A 256 -2.79 -7.68 4.43
CA VAL A 256 -2.43 -9.09 4.59
C VAL A 256 -1.73 -9.34 5.93
N LEU A 257 -0.62 -8.65 6.21
CA LEU A 257 0.25 -9.01 7.33
C LEU A 257 -0.32 -8.64 8.71
N LEU A 258 -0.99 -7.50 8.82
CA LEU A 258 -1.56 -6.99 10.07
C LEU A 258 -3.08 -7.24 10.19
N GLY A 259 -3.72 -7.69 9.10
CA GLY A 259 -5.17 -7.94 9.02
C GLY A 259 -5.69 -9.02 9.97
N GLU A 260 -4.81 -9.80 10.59
CA GLU A 260 -5.15 -10.92 11.47
C GLU A 260 -5.77 -10.52 12.83
N LYS A 261 -5.67 -9.25 13.26
CA LYS A 261 -6.37 -8.80 14.49
C LYS A 261 -7.84 -8.39 14.27
N GLY A 262 -8.40 -8.83 13.15
CA GLY A 262 -9.83 -8.99 12.99
C GLY A 262 -10.37 -8.13 11.87
N HIS A 263 -10.16 -8.57 10.62
CA HIS A 263 -11.21 -8.61 9.61
C HIS A 263 -10.74 -9.42 8.40
N LEU A 264 -11.44 -10.51 8.14
CA LEU A 264 -11.57 -11.20 6.85
C LEU A 264 -12.15 -10.28 5.74
N CYS A 265 -12.25 -8.96 5.96
CA CYS A 265 -12.87 -8.01 5.04
C CYS A 265 -11.92 -7.48 3.96
N LEU A 266 -10.60 -7.62 4.13
CA LEU A 266 -9.61 -7.20 3.13
C LEU A 266 -9.32 -8.30 2.10
N LEU A 267 -9.60 -9.57 2.41
CA LEU A 267 -9.38 -10.68 1.49
C LEU A 267 -10.25 -10.58 0.23
N ASN A 268 -11.43 -9.97 0.28
CA ASN A 268 -12.25 -9.73 -0.91
C ASN A 268 -11.70 -8.59 -1.79
N ASP A 269 -11.19 -7.50 -1.19
CA ASP A 269 -10.48 -6.44 -1.91
C ASP A 269 -9.21 -6.99 -2.58
N PHE A 270 -8.55 -7.96 -1.93
CA PHE A 270 -7.37 -8.66 -2.43
C PHE A 270 -7.70 -9.68 -3.53
N ALA A 271 -8.75 -10.50 -3.35
CA ALA A 271 -9.18 -11.54 -4.29
C ALA A 271 -9.80 -10.99 -5.57
N LEU A 272 -10.41 -9.79 -5.52
CA LEU A 272 -10.86 -9.06 -6.71
C LEU A 272 -9.69 -8.57 -7.58
N TYR A 273 -8.52 -8.37 -6.96
CA TYR A 273 -7.34 -7.77 -7.59
C TYR A 273 -6.31 -8.79 -8.08
N ILE A 274 -6.42 -10.03 -7.61
CA ILE A 274 -5.43 -11.10 -7.79
C ILE A 274 -6.12 -12.30 -8.43
N LYS A 275 -6.08 -12.37 -9.76
CA LYS A 275 -6.52 -13.55 -10.53
C LYS A 275 -5.37 -14.46 -10.97
N GLU A 276 -4.12 -14.15 -10.61
CA GLU A 276 -2.92 -14.84 -11.10
C GLU A 276 -2.01 -15.30 -9.95
N PHE A 277 -2.09 -16.55 -9.47
CA PHE A 277 -1.04 -17.11 -8.59
C PHE A 277 -0.88 -18.63 -8.71
N GLU A 278 -0.32 -19.10 -9.81
CA GLU A 278 0.37 -20.41 -9.84
C GLU A 278 1.91 -20.28 -9.66
N SER A 279 2.51 -19.11 -9.91
CA SER A 279 3.98 -18.98 -9.99
C SER A 279 4.67 -18.33 -8.77
N LEU A 280 3.94 -17.85 -7.75
CA LEU A 280 4.53 -17.09 -6.64
C LEU A 280 5.08 -18.00 -5.52
N GLU A 281 4.56 -19.22 -5.37
CA GLU A 281 5.04 -20.17 -4.36
C GLU A 281 6.53 -20.50 -4.49
N ALA A 282 7.04 -20.53 -5.73
CA ALA A 282 8.44 -20.85 -6.00
C ALA A 282 9.40 -19.67 -5.75
N ARG A 283 8.92 -18.43 -5.55
CA ARG A 283 9.78 -17.23 -5.55
C ARG A 283 9.76 -16.43 -4.25
N LEU A 284 8.80 -16.68 -3.36
CA LEU A 284 8.80 -16.12 -1.99
C LEU A 284 9.98 -16.62 -1.13
N ALA A 285 10.65 -17.69 -1.54
CA ALA A 285 11.89 -18.16 -0.90
C ALA A 285 13.11 -17.26 -1.21
N ASP A 286 13.08 -16.50 -2.32
CA ASP A 286 14.26 -15.78 -2.83
C ASP A 286 14.18 -14.25 -2.72
N ALA A 287 13.00 -13.65 -2.50
CA ALA A 287 12.86 -12.19 -2.34
C ALA A 287 11.56 -11.80 -1.58
N PRO A 288 11.64 -11.36 -0.32
CA PRO A 288 10.47 -11.01 0.49
C PRO A 288 9.91 -9.60 0.24
N ASP A 289 10.33 -8.88 -0.81
CA ASP A 289 10.00 -7.46 -0.97
C ASP A 289 8.60 -7.19 -1.59
N ILE A 290 7.97 -6.13 -1.06
CA ILE A 290 6.68 -5.52 -1.47
C ILE A 290 6.55 -5.31 -2.99
N ASP A 291 7.68 -5.14 -3.69
CA ASP A 291 7.71 -4.79 -5.10
C ASP A 291 7.05 -5.85 -5.99
N ILE A 292 7.18 -7.16 -5.67
CA ILE A 292 6.55 -8.24 -6.47
C ILE A 292 5.02 -8.13 -6.44
N PHE A 293 4.46 -7.73 -5.30
CA PHE A 293 3.02 -7.59 -5.12
C PHE A 293 2.44 -6.40 -5.92
N VAL A 294 3.22 -5.33 -6.06
CA VAL A 294 2.86 -4.17 -6.89
C VAL A 294 2.90 -4.50 -8.39
N CYS A 295 3.64 -5.54 -8.79
CA CYS A 295 3.76 -5.95 -10.20
C CYS A 295 2.54 -6.70 -10.74
N SER A 296 1.76 -7.35 -9.88
CA SER A 296 0.77 -8.37 -10.27
C SER A 296 -0.60 -7.81 -10.68
N VAL A 297 -0.66 -6.51 -10.97
CA VAL A 297 -1.90 -5.78 -11.15
C VAL A 297 -2.24 -5.65 -12.64
N GLY A 298 -2.90 -6.67 -13.20
CA GLY A 298 -3.43 -6.73 -14.57
C GLY A 298 -4.26 -8.02 -14.79
N PRO A 299 -5.22 -8.06 -15.74
CA PRO A 299 -6.22 -9.13 -15.80
C PRO A 299 -5.76 -10.29 -16.69
N LEU A 300 -6.13 -11.54 -16.35
CA LEU A 300 -6.52 -12.61 -17.29
C LEU A 300 -7.16 -13.83 -16.58
N ASP A 301 -7.74 -14.71 -17.38
CA ASP A 301 -8.91 -15.54 -17.08
C ASP A 301 -8.68 -16.83 -16.25
N GLY A 302 -9.62 -17.06 -15.32
CA GLY A 302 -10.08 -18.39 -14.92
C GLY A 302 -9.17 -19.27 -14.05
N CYS A 303 -9.02 -19.00 -12.74
CA CYS A 303 -8.32 -19.92 -11.81
C CYS A 303 -8.85 -19.88 -10.35
N PHE A 304 -10.17 -20.04 -10.13
CA PHE A 304 -10.74 -19.99 -8.76
C PHE A 304 -10.66 -21.34 -8.00
N GLU A 305 -10.51 -22.48 -8.69
CA GLU A 305 -10.51 -23.80 -8.03
C GLU A 305 -9.17 -24.18 -7.36
N VAL A 306 -8.06 -23.56 -7.75
CA VAL A 306 -6.72 -23.91 -7.22
C VAL A 306 -6.47 -23.29 -5.83
N PHE A 307 -7.02 -22.08 -5.58
CA PHE A 307 -6.80 -21.33 -4.34
C PHE A 307 -7.44 -21.97 -3.10
N LEU A 308 -8.61 -22.61 -3.26
CA LEU A 308 -9.30 -23.29 -2.16
C LEU A 308 -8.56 -24.57 -1.71
N HIS A 309 -7.83 -25.22 -2.62
CA HIS A 309 -7.01 -26.40 -2.32
C HIS A 309 -5.70 -26.02 -1.61
N PHE A 310 -5.17 -24.81 -1.87
CA PHE A 310 -3.96 -24.27 -1.23
C PHE A 310 -4.16 -23.98 0.27
N CYS A 311 -5.28 -23.35 0.65
CA CYS A 311 -5.58 -23.04 2.06
C CYS A 311 -5.76 -24.29 2.94
N LEU A 312 -6.10 -25.45 2.36
CA LEU A 312 -6.31 -26.69 3.09
C LEU A 312 -5.03 -27.55 3.21
N LYS A 313 -4.01 -27.32 2.38
CA LYS A 313 -2.81 -28.19 2.30
C LYS A 313 -1.58 -27.72 3.07
N ARG A 314 -1.43 -26.43 3.43
CA ARG A 314 -0.23 -25.93 4.13
C ARG A 314 -0.26 -26.00 5.67
N SER A 315 -0.86 -27.07 6.19
CA SER A 315 -0.43 -27.64 7.48
C SER A 315 0.94 -28.29 7.28
N VAL A 316 2.02 -27.51 7.24
CA VAL A 316 3.40 -28.05 7.16
C VAL A 316 4.25 -27.57 8.33
N ASP A 317 4.97 -28.56 8.82
CA ASP A 317 5.73 -28.72 10.06
C ASP A 317 6.85 -27.68 10.25
N TRP A 318 6.91 -27.06 11.42
CA TRP A 318 7.89 -26.01 11.75
C TRP A 318 9.25 -26.56 12.25
N ALA A 319 9.50 -27.86 12.06
CA ALA A 319 10.71 -28.54 12.52
C ALA A 319 11.98 -28.27 11.68
N GLU A 320 11.87 -27.65 10.49
CA GLU A 320 13.03 -27.44 9.59
C GLU A 320 13.81 -26.12 9.80
N LEU A 321 13.45 -25.29 10.80
CA LEU A 321 14.18 -24.03 11.07
C LEU A 321 15.17 -24.07 12.24
N GLY A 322 15.47 -25.25 12.80
CA GLY A 322 16.72 -25.51 13.52
C GLY A 322 17.16 -24.45 14.56
N LEU A 323 16.25 -24.01 15.44
CA LEU A 323 16.59 -23.18 16.61
C LEU A 323 16.36 -23.98 17.90
N PRO A 324 17.37 -24.16 18.76
CA PRO A 324 17.28 -25.10 19.88
C PRO A 324 16.45 -24.52 21.04
N GLY A 325 15.50 -25.31 21.57
CA GLY A 325 15.01 -25.10 22.95
C GLY A 325 13.52 -25.25 23.27
N TYR A 326 12.67 -25.92 22.46
CA TYR A 326 11.28 -26.19 22.86
C TYR A 326 10.87 -27.63 22.53
N SER A 327 10.31 -28.35 23.51
CA SER A 327 9.86 -29.74 23.39
C SER A 327 8.35 -29.85 23.05
N ASP A 328 7.99 -30.97 22.42
CA ASP A 328 6.71 -31.30 21.76
C ASP A 328 5.43 -31.18 22.62
N ASP A 329 5.54 -31.13 23.94
CA ASP A 329 4.36 -31.12 24.83
C ASP A 329 3.54 -29.81 24.77
N SER A 330 4.13 -28.73 24.26
CA SER A 330 3.43 -27.45 24.07
C SER A 330 2.44 -27.47 22.88
N PHE A 331 2.66 -28.38 21.93
CA PHE A 331 1.87 -28.47 20.70
C PHE A 331 0.58 -29.28 20.88
N VAL A 332 0.63 -30.35 21.68
CA VAL A 332 -0.54 -31.19 22.00
C VAL A 332 -1.61 -30.40 22.78
N MET A 333 -1.20 -29.42 23.59
CA MET A 333 -2.12 -28.52 24.29
C MET A 333 -2.81 -27.52 23.36
N ALA A 334 -2.10 -26.99 22.35
CA ALA A 334 -2.66 -26.06 21.36
C ALA A 334 -3.65 -26.74 20.41
N GLN A 335 -3.37 -27.98 20.01
CA GLN A 335 -4.25 -28.76 19.16
C GLN A 335 -5.56 -29.15 19.89
N LYS A 336 -5.48 -29.52 21.18
CA LYS A 336 -6.67 -29.74 22.02
C LYS A 336 -7.51 -28.47 22.23
N ALA A 337 -6.89 -27.29 22.31
CA ALA A 337 -7.61 -26.03 22.45
C ALA A 337 -8.42 -25.65 21.20
N LEU A 338 -7.91 -25.93 20.00
CA LEU A 338 -8.59 -25.66 18.73
C LEU A 338 -9.74 -26.65 18.46
N THR A 339 -9.60 -27.93 18.84
CA THR A 339 -10.69 -28.92 18.72
C THR A 339 -11.81 -28.68 19.75
N VAL A 340 -11.50 -28.13 20.92
CA VAL A 340 -12.51 -27.77 21.93
C VAL A 340 -13.24 -26.46 21.55
N SER A 341 -12.58 -25.54 20.83
CA SER A 341 -13.20 -24.32 20.31
C SER A 341 -14.30 -24.61 19.28
N SER A 342 -14.11 -25.61 18.41
CA SER A 342 -15.13 -26.00 17.42
C SER A 342 -16.30 -26.78 18.04
N LEU A 343 -16.06 -27.53 19.12
CA LEU A 343 -17.09 -28.31 19.82
C LEU A 343 -17.87 -27.53 20.89
N THR A 344 -17.36 -26.40 21.40
CA THR A 344 -18.06 -25.59 22.43
C THR A 344 -18.96 -24.49 21.84
N HIS A 345 -18.87 -24.22 20.53
CA HIS A 345 -19.84 -23.37 19.83
C HIS A 345 -21.24 -24.00 19.72
N SER A 346 -21.38 -25.29 20.02
CA SER A 346 -22.68 -25.98 20.08
C SER A 346 -23.29 -26.08 21.49
N THR A 347 -22.59 -25.77 22.58
CA THR A 347 -23.08 -26.06 23.96
C THR A 347 -22.95 -24.94 24.99
N GLY A 348 -22.50 -23.73 24.62
CA GLY A 348 -22.82 -22.51 25.39
C GLY A 348 -22.33 -22.45 26.85
N ASN A 349 -21.09 -22.84 27.17
CA ASN A 349 -20.54 -22.71 28.53
C ASN A 349 -19.16 -22.04 28.57
N ARG A 350 -19.04 -20.90 29.28
CA ARG A 350 -17.97 -19.87 29.08
C ARG A 350 -16.89 -19.81 30.16
N LYS A 351 -16.65 -20.87 30.95
CA LYS A 351 -15.76 -20.82 32.13
C LYS A 351 -14.34 -21.38 31.97
N TYR A 352 -13.93 -21.88 30.80
CA TYR A 352 -12.62 -22.54 30.65
C TYR A 352 -11.48 -21.70 30.06
N LEU A 353 -11.72 -20.47 29.59
CA LEU A 353 -10.70 -19.68 28.86
C LEU A 353 -9.82 -18.78 29.72
N THR A 354 -10.09 -18.61 31.02
CA THR A 354 -9.39 -17.61 31.84
C THR A 354 -8.04 -18.05 32.39
N ASN A 355 -7.64 -19.33 32.28
CA ASN A 355 -6.39 -19.82 32.88
C ASN A 355 -5.25 -20.10 31.88
N ILE A 356 -5.45 -19.95 30.57
CA ILE A 356 -4.41 -20.26 29.56
C ILE A 356 -3.57 -19.04 29.17
N PHE A 357 -4.07 -17.80 29.36
CA PHE A 357 -3.37 -16.57 28.98
C PHE A 357 -2.51 -15.94 30.08
N ALA A 358 -2.28 -16.64 31.19
CA ALA A 358 -1.45 -16.16 32.29
C ALA A 358 -0.13 -16.93 32.36
N SER A 359 0.75 -16.78 31.37
CA SER A 359 2.16 -17.17 31.54
C SER A 359 3.11 -16.10 30.99
N GLN A 360 4.22 -15.91 31.70
CA GLN A 360 5.19 -14.80 31.59
C GLN A 360 5.92 -14.70 30.24
N THR A 361 5.63 -15.57 29.28
CA THR A 361 6.35 -15.76 28.01
C THR A 361 6.07 -14.64 27.00
N ALA A 362 4.83 -14.13 26.93
CA ALA A 362 4.46 -13.05 26.00
C ALA A 362 5.17 -11.72 26.29
N SER A 363 5.48 -11.46 27.57
CA SER A 363 6.18 -10.24 28.01
C SER A 363 7.67 -10.25 27.62
N GLN A 364 8.30 -11.42 27.52
CA GLN A 364 9.71 -11.53 27.10
C GLN A 364 9.88 -11.42 25.59
N ILE A 365 8.94 -11.96 24.80
CA ILE A 365 8.95 -11.87 23.33
C ILE A 365 8.77 -10.41 22.89
N ALA A 366 7.84 -9.68 23.51
CA ALA A 366 7.62 -8.26 23.22
C ALA A 366 8.81 -7.36 23.60
N ARG A 367 9.56 -7.69 24.66
CA ARG A 367 10.75 -6.92 25.09
C ARG A 367 11.96 -7.14 24.18
N LYS A 368 12.16 -8.35 23.64
CA LYS A 368 13.26 -8.61 22.69
C LYS A 368 13.00 -7.97 21.31
N PHE A 369 11.75 -7.95 20.86
CA PHE A 369 11.37 -7.24 19.62
C PHE A 369 11.55 -5.71 19.73
N ALA A 370 11.24 -5.13 20.89
CA ALA A 370 11.42 -3.69 21.12
C ALA A 370 12.89 -3.25 21.25
N ALA A 371 13.79 -4.14 21.67
CA ALA A 371 15.22 -3.83 21.78
C ALA A 371 15.93 -3.82 20.41
N SER A 372 15.44 -4.59 19.43
CA SER A 372 15.99 -4.59 18.07
C SER A 372 15.60 -3.37 17.24
N LEU A 373 14.56 -2.62 17.64
CA LEU A 373 14.04 -1.46 16.91
C LEU A 373 14.66 -0.11 17.34
N ILE A 374 15.62 -0.12 18.27
CA ILE A 374 16.28 1.09 18.78
C ILE A 374 17.70 1.28 18.22
N LEU A 375 18.21 0.35 17.38
CA LEU A 375 19.58 0.42 16.87
C LEU A 375 19.77 0.18 15.35
N THR A 376 18.73 0.34 14.55
CA THR A 376 18.76 0.35 13.07
C THR A 376 17.58 1.14 12.56
#